data_AF-A0A9P9QAQ9-F1
#
_entry.id   AF-A0A9P9QAQ9-F1
#
_cell.length_a   1.000
_cell.length_b   1.000
_cell.length_c   1.000
_cell.angle_alpha   90.00
_cell.angle_beta   90.00
_cell.angle_gamma   90.00
#
_symmetry.space_group_name_H-M   'P 1'
#
loop_
_entity.id
_entity.type
_entity.pdbx_description
1 polymer ?
#
loop_
_entity_poly.entity_id
_entity_poly.type
_entity_poly.pdbx_seq_one_letter_code
_entity_poly.pdbx_strand_id
1 'polypeptide(L)' 'MQGVTSRETHFRVVITSTAFQGKMQLARHRMVNSLMKDEMAQEGGIHALQLTTRTPEEEESRKQKETAQA' A
#
# COMPACT_ATOMS: atom_id res chain seq x y z
N MET A 1 19.25 7.09 25.74
CA MET A 1 17.78 7.21 25.68
C MET A 1 17.25 6.10 24.76
N GLN A 2 16.84 4.96 25.32
CA GLN A 2 16.15 3.89 24.61
C GLN A 2 14.73 3.84 25.20
N GLY A 3 13.74 4.30 24.46
CA GLY A 3 12.40 4.50 25.02
C GLY A 3 11.43 5.19 24.07
N VAL A 4 11.26 4.65 22.86
CA VAL A 4 10.01 4.87 22.13
C VAL A 4 9.31 3.52 22.04
N THR A 5 8.57 3.20 23.10
CA THR A 5 7.64 2.07 23.18
C THR A 5 6.26 2.56 22.73
N SER A 6 6.13 2.95 21.47
CA SER A 6 4.83 3.21 20.85
C SER A 6 4.63 2.23 19.71
N ARG A 7 3.63 1.38 19.87
CA ARG A 7 3.14 0.35 18.96
C ARG A 7 2.57 0.96 17.67
N GLU A 8 3.38 1.71 16.93
CA GLU A 8 2.98 2.42 15.71
C GLU A 8 3.47 1.64 14.48
N THR A 9 2.98 0.40 14.33
CA THR A 9 3.37 -0.45 13.20
C THR A 9 2.28 -0.47 12.12
N HIS A 10 1.61 0.67 11.93
CA HIS A 10 0.60 0.89 10.90
C HIS A 10 1.24 1.58 9.69
N PHE A 11 1.62 0.80 8.70
CA PHE A 11 2.23 1.33 7.48
C PHE A 11 1.18 1.45 6.39
N ARG A 12 1.06 2.64 5.78
CA ARG A 12 0.23 2.81 4.57
C ARG A 12 1.12 2.77 3.34
N VAL A 13 0.82 1.85 2.43
CA VAL A 13 1.53 1.73 1.16
C VAL A 13 0.56 1.99 0.03
N VAL A 14 0.86 3.00 -0.78
CA VAL A 14 0.11 3.33 -1.99
C VAL A 14 0.95 2.88 -3.18
N ILE A 15 0.41 1.97 -3.99
CA ILE A 15 1.09 1.41 -5.15
C ILE A 15 0.26 1.67 -6.39
N THR A 16 0.88 2.28 -7.37
CA THR A 16 0.26 2.60 -8.66
C THR A 16 1.00 1.83 -9.75
N SER A 17 0.30 0.91 -10.40
CA SER A 17 0.91 0.05 -11.42
C SER A 17 -0.12 -0.48 -12.42
N THR A 18 0.29 -0.62 -13.68
CA THR A 18 -0.51 -1.26 -14.74
C THR A 18 -0.77 -2.73 -14.44
N ALA A 19 0.08 -3.39 -13.63
CA ALA A 19 -0.09 -4.79 -13.23
C ALA A 19 -1.40 -5.08 -12.47
N PHE A 20 -2.03 -4.03 -11.94
CA PHE A 20 -3.31 -4.09 -11.24
C PHE A 20 -4.52 -3.91 -12.17
N GLN A 21 -4.32 -3.48 -13.42
CA GLN A 21 -5.36 -3.30 -14.40
C GLN A 21 -6.05 -4.64 -14.68
N GLY A 22 -7.39 -4.65 -14.69
CA GLY A 22 -8.20 -5.87 -14.86
C GLY A 22 -8.19 -6.86 -13.68
N LYS A 23 -7.43 -6.61 -12.60
CA LYS A 23 -7.41 -7.47 -11.41
C LYS A 23 -8.32 -6.93 -10.31
N MET A 24 -9.03 -7.84 -9.64
CA MET A 24 -9.83 -7.52 -8.45
C MET A 24 -8.94 -7.04 -7.29
N GLN A 25 -9.46 -6.13 -6.47
CA GLN A 25 -8.77 -5.53 -5.32
C GLN A 25 -8.14 -6.59 -4.39
N LEU A 26 -8.85 -7.69 -4.12
CA LEU A 26 -8.32 -8.79 -3.29
C LEU A 26 -7.10 -9.46 -3.91
N ALA A 27 -7.07 -9.66 -5.24
CA ALA A 27 -5.93 -10.24 -5.94
C ALA A 27 -4.71 -9.31 -5.91
N ARG A 28 -4.94 -7.99 -6.04
CA ARG A 28 -3.89 -6.97 -5.89
C ARG A 28 -3.28 -7.01 -4.49
N HIS A 29 -4.12 -7.05 -3.46
CA HIS A 29 -3.68 -7.12 -2.06
C HIS A 29 -2.94 -8.43 -1.77
N ARG A 30 -3.43 -9.57 -2.26
CA ARG A 30 -2.76 -10.86 -2.11
C ARG A 30 -1.38 -10.87 -2.75
N MET A 31 -1.22 -10.31 -3.94
CA MET A 31 0.06 -10.25 -4.63
C MET A 31 1.11 -9.49 -3.80
N VAL A 32 0.76 -8.31 -3.31
CA VAL A 32 1.69 -7.49 -2.54
C VAL A 32 1.89 -8.05 -1.13
N ASN A 33 0.85 -8.54 -0.47
CA ASN A 33 0.98 -9.21 0.82
C ASN A 33 1.84 -10.48 0.71
N SER A 34 1.84 -11.18 -0.43
CA SER A 34 2.71 -12.35 -0.63
C SER A 34 4.17 -11.94 -0.75
N LEU A 35 4.46 -10.83 -1.43
CA LEU A 35 5.81 -10.27 -1.51
C LEU A 35 6.31 -9.78 -0.14
N MET A 36 5.42 -9.12 0.62
CA MET A 36 5.75 -8.59 1.94
C MET A 36 5.63 -9.64 3.05
N LYS A 37 5.17 -10.86 2.75
CA LYS A 37 5.01 -11.93 3.74
C LYS A 37 6.35 -12.33 4.36
N ASP A 38 7.41 -12.32 3.54
CA ASP A 38 8.78 -12.59 3.95
C ASP A 38 9.30 -11.52 4.92
N GLU A 39 9.06 -10.24 4.59
CA GLU A 39 9.38 -9.09 5.46
C GLU A 39 8.55 -9.07 6.75
N MET A 40 7.27 -9.46 6.68
CA MET A 40 6.39 -9.56 7.85
C MET A 40 6.73 -10.73 8.77
N ALA A 41 7.39 -11.77 8.24
CA ALA A 41 7.81 -12.95 9.00
C ALA A 41 9.10 -12.74 9.79
N GLN A 42 9.84 -11.63 9.57
CA GLN A 42 10.97 -11.27 10.40
C GLN A 42 10.53 -10.94 11.84
N GLU A 43 11.26 -11.44 12.83
CA GLU A 43 10.99 -11.22 14.26
C GLU A 43 11.04 -9.72 14.60
N GLY A 44 9.88 -9.14 14.93
CA GLY A 44 9.69 -7.69 15.16
C GLY A 44 8.95 -6.96 14.03
N GLY A 45 8.51 -7.68 13.00
CA GLY A 45 7.92 -7.14 11.77
C GLY A 45 6.48 -6.60 11.87
N ILE A 46 6.06 -5.97 10.79
CA ILE A 46 4.91 -5.08 10.68
C ILE A 46 3.58 -5.67 11.20
N HIS A 47 2.93 -5.04 12.20
CA HIS A 47 1.65 -5.50 12.75
C HIS A 47 0.44 -5.23 11.83
N ALA A 48 0.44 -4.14 11.06
CA ALA A 48 -0.64 -3.83 10.12
C ALA A 48 -0.15 -2.99 8.93
N LEU A 49 -0.38 -3.48 7.72
CA LEU A 49 -0.08 -2.77 6.49
C LEU A 49 -1.39 -2.42 5.77
N GLN A 50 -1.68 -1.13 5.63
CA GLN A 50 -2.78 -0.66 4.82
C GLN A 50 -2.32 -0.49 3.38
N LEU A 51 -2.73 -1.45 2.54
CA LEU A 51 -2.43 -1.41 1.12
C LEU A 51 -3.49 -0.65 0.34
N THR A 52 -3.05 0.32 -0.46
CA THR A 52 -3.87 1.02 -1.43
C THR A 52 -3.30 0.74 -2.81
N THR A 53 -3.99 -0.08 -3.60
CA THR A 53 -3.54 -0.46 -4.94
C THR A 53 -4.39 0.25 -5.98
N ARG A 54 -3.73 1.05 -6.82
CA ARG A 54 -4.39 1.87 -7.84
C ARG A 54 -3.84 1.55 -9.21
N THR A 55 -4.66 1.76 -10.21
CA THR A 55 -4.20 1.76 -11.59
C THR A 55 -3.67 3.15 -11.96
N PRO A 56 -2.70 3.25 -12.87
CA PRO A 56 -2.21 4.54 -13.36
C PRO A 56 -3.34 5.37 -13.96
N GLU A 57 -4.30 4.76 -14.68
CA GLU A 57 -5.49 5.46 -15.19
C GLU A 57 -6.33 6.11 -14.07
N GLU A 58 -6.58 5.38 -12.97
CA GLU A 58 -7.32 5.93 -11.83
C GLU A 58 -6.54 7.05 -11.12
N GLU A 59 -5.21 6.91 -11.02
CA GLU A 59 -4.37 7.92 -10.39
C GLU A 59 -4.21 9.18 -11.25
N GLU A 60 -4.09 9.04 -12.57
CA GLU A 60 -4.10 10.14 -13.53
C GLU A 60 -5.43 10.87 -13.50
N SER A 61 -6.55 10.15 -13.56
CA SER A 61 -7.90 10.74 -13.46
C SER A 61 -8.09 11.54 -12.17
N ARG A 62 -7.50 11.06 -11.06
CA ARG A 62 -7.55 11.74 -9.77
C ARG A 62 -6.64 12.98 -9.74
N LYS A 63 -5.40 12.86 -10.24
CA LYS A 63 -4.46 13.99 -10.37
C LYS A 63 -5.06 15.10 -11.22
N GLN A 64 -5.68 14.77 -12.35
CA GLN A 64 -6.32 15.74 -13.24
C GLN A 64 -7.44 16.50 -12.53
N LYS A 65 -8.28 15.79 -11.75
CA LYS A 65 -9.33 16.43 -10.94
C LYS A 65 -8.77 17.31 -9.82
N GLU A 66 -7.66 16.92 -9.22
CA GLU A 66 -7.00 17.66 -8.13
C GLU A 66 -6.31 18.93 -8.66
N THR A 67 -5.67 18.88 -9.84
CA THR A 67 -5.11 20.07 -10.52
C THR A 67 -6.17 21.00 -11.09
N ALA A 68 -7.38 20.50 -11.41
CA ALA A 68 -8.47 21.32 -11.92
C ALA A 68 -9.26 22.05 -10.80
N GLN A 69 -9.04 21.68 -9.54
CA GLN A 69 -9.67 22.29 -8.36
C GLN A 69 -8.72 23.23 -7.58
N ALA A 70 -7.47 23.37 -8.02
CA ALA A 70 -6.49 24.32 -7.49
C ALA A 70 -6.43 25.57 -8.37
#